data_AF-A0A1C4WK39-F1
#
_entry.id   AF-A0A1C4WK39-F1
#
_cell.length_a   1.000
_cell.length_b   1.000
_cell.length_c   1.000
_cell.angle_alpha   90.00
_cell.angle_beta   90.00
_cell.angle_gamma   90.00
#
_symmetry.space_group_name_H-M   'P 1'
#
loop_
_entity.id
_entity.type
_entity.pdbx_description
1 polymer ?
#
loop_
_entity_poly.entity_id
_entity_poly.type
_entity_poly.pdbx_seq_one_letter_code
_entity_poly.pdbx_strand_id
1 'polypeptide(L)'
;MALSPHDEWILENRLRPVLTAQLMAQAAACPAGPHPRDLIDVFDFVRRNPDPDKPRYLILKTPEGFAIGVRSPVRGGPPQLVDGVRHATRDEAEYDVLVRRLHDYGVTW
;
A
#
# COMPACT_ATOMS: atom_id res chain seq x y z
N MET A 1 18.02 -3.61 3.86
CA MET A 1 18.38 -3.61 2.43
C MET A 1 17.51 -2.60 1.71
N ALA A 2 18.13 -1.62 1.07
CA ALA A 2 17.45 -0.69 0.18
C ALA A 2 16.91 -1.41 -1.08
N LEU A 3 16.04 -0.72 -1.83
CA LEU A 3 15.54 -1.14 -3.13
C LEU A 3 16.67 -1.61 -4.07
N SER A 4 16.37 -2.56 -4.96
CA SER A 4 17.32 -2.89 -6.04
C SER A 4 17.42 -1.72 -7.02
N PRO A 5 18.54 -1.55 -7.76
CA PRO A 5 18.66 -0.50 -8.77
C PRO A 5 17.55 -0.52 -9.83
N HIS A 6 17.02 -1.71 -10.13
CA HIS A 6 15.88 -1.86 -11.03
C HIS A 6 14.57 -1.34 -10.40
N ASP A 7 14.34 -1.61 -9.12
CA ASP A 7 13.15 -1.14 -8.41
C ASP A 7 13.19 0.37 -8.18
N GLU A 8 14.37 0.94 -7.89
CA GLU A 8 14.58 2.38 -7.85
C GLU A 8 14.24 3.02 -9.20
N TRP A 9 14.73 2.45 -10.30
CA TRP A 9 14.41 2.95 -11.63
C TRP A 9 12.90 2.89 -11.91
N ILE A 10 12.22 1.80 -11.54
CA ILE A 10 10.75 1.69 -11.68
C ILE A 10 10.04 2.77 -10.87
N LEU A 11 10.42 2.95 -9.60
CA LEU A 11 9.82 3.95 -8.72
C LEU A 11 9.91 5.35 -9.34
N GLU A 12 11.12 5.76 -9.75
CA GLU A 12 11.39 7.10 -10.25
C GLU A 12 10.82 7.36 -11.66
N ASN A 13 10.88 6.37 -12.56
CA ASN A 13 10.58 6.59 -13.98
C ASN A 13 9.19 6.09 -14.41
N ARG A 14 8.58 5.17 -13.66
CA ARG A 14 7.27 4.60 -14.01
C ARG A 14 6.17 4.98 -13.03
N LEU A 15 6.47 5.03 -11.73
CA LEU A 15 5.45 5.30 -10.72
C LEU A 15 5.28 6.79 -10.44
N ARG A 16 6.35 7.49 -10.04
CA ARG A 16 6.26 8.92 -9.67
C ARG A 16 5.61 9.79 -10.76
N PRO A 17 5.87 9.61 -12.07
CA PRO A 17 5.28 10.47 -13.10
C PRO A 17 3.77 10.30 -13.27
N VAL A 18 3.21 9.13 -12.95
CA VAL A 18 1.78 8.83 -13.17
C VAL A 18 0.94 9.02 -11.92
N LEU A 19 1.57 9.08 -10.74
CA LEU A 19 0.89 9.29 -9.46
C LEU A 19 0.42 10.74 -9.35
N THR A 20 -0.88 10.92 -9.57
CA THR A 20 -1.59 12.20 -9.47
C THR A 20 -2.76 12.09 -8.50
N ALA A 21 -3.19 13.23 -7.94
CA ALA A 21 -4.44 13.32 -7.18
C ALA A 21 -5.64 12.68 -7.89
N GLN A 22 -5.73 12.79 -9.22
CA GLN A 22 -6.80 12.18 -10.01
C GLN A 22 -6.70 10.64 -10.01
N LEU A 23 -5.51 10.09 -10.23
CA LEU A 23 -5.30 8.63 -10.21
C LEU A 23 -5.59 8.05 -8.82
N MET A 24 -5.22 8.77 -7.77
CA MET A 24 -5.45 8.33 -6.40
C MET A 24 -6.91 8.46 -5.97
N ALA A 25 -7.64 9.46 -6.49
CA ALA A 25 -9.09 9.51 -6.35
C ALA A 25 -9.79 8.33 -7.03
N GLN A 26 -9.29 7.87 -8.19
CA GLN A 26 -9.79 6.65 -8.83
C GLN A 26 -9.51 5.40 -7.99
N ALA A 27 -8.31 5.30 -7.42
CA ALA A 27 -7.95 4.21 -6.52
C ALA A 27 -8.86 4.15 -5.28
N ALA A 28 -9.23 5.30 -4.72
CA ALA A 28 -10.16 5.40 -3.60
C ALA A 28 -11.61 5.01 -3.97
N ALA A 29 -12.05 5.39 -5.17
CA ALA A 29 -13.44 5.17 -5.61
C ALA A 29 -13.75 3.69 -5.91
N CYS A 30 -12.75 2.90 -6.31
CA CYS A 30 -12.97 1.49 -6.63
C CYS A 30 -11.73 0.63 -6.35
N PRO A 31 -11.38 0.34 -5.07
CA PRO A 31 -10.14 -0.39 -4.74
C PRO A 31 -10.04 -1.80 -5.35
N ALA A 32 -11.19 -2.46 -5.56
CA ALA A 32 -11.28 -3.78 -6.17
C ALA A 32 -11.18 -3.79 -7.71
N GLY A 33 -11.36 -2.64 -8.36
CA GLY A 33 -11.26 -2.48 -9.81
C GLY A 33 -12.59 -2.67 -10.58
N PRO A 34 -12.56 -2.57 -11.92
CA PRO A 34 -11.40 -2.58 -12.80
C PRO A 34 -10.54 -1.32 -12.73
N HIS A 35 -9.22 -1.49 -12.91
CA HIS A 35 -8.23 -0.42 -12.75
C HIS A 35 -7.63 0.01 -14.10
N PRO A 36 -7.34 1.31 -14.29
CA PRO A 36 -6.54 1.75 -15.43
C PRO A 36 -5.11 1.18 -15.35
N ARG A 37 -4.43 1.12 -16.50
CA ARG A 37 -3.09 0.50 -16.59
C ARG A 37 -2.08 1.12 -15.61
N ASP A 38 -2.09 2.42 -15.46
CA ASP A 38 -1.16 3.13 -14.56
C ASP A 38 -1.36 2.73 -13.10
N LEU A 39 -2.62 2.53 -12.67
CA LEU A 39 -2.92 2.10 -11.31
C LEU A 39 -2.55 0.63 -11.08
N ILE A 40 -2.67 -0.22 -12.11
CA ILE A 40 -2.19 -1.62 -12.07
C ILE A 40 -0.67 -1.64 -11.84
N ASP A 41 0.09 -0.86 -12.60
CA ASP A 41 1.55 -0.79 -12.47
C ASP A 41 1.96 -0.32 -11.06
N VAL A 42 1.26 0.68 -10.50
CA VAL A 42 1.43 1.13 -9.10
C VAL A 42 1.18 -0.03 -8.14
N PHE A 43 0.05 -0.74 -8.28
CA PHE A 43 -0.31 -1.86 -7.42
C PHE A 43 0.69 -3.00 -7.48
N ASP A 44 1.13 -3.39 -8.66
CA ASP A 44 2.08 -4.48 -8.84
C ASP A 44 3.40 -4.17 -8.12
N PHE A 45 3.86 -2.93 -8.20
CA PHE A 45 5.04 -2.48 -7.47
C PHE A 45 4.84 -2.55 -5.96
N VAL A 46 3.80 -1.89 -5.42
CA VAL A 46 3.63 -1.79 -3.95
C VAL A 46 3.20 -3.10 -3.31
N ARG A 47 2.47 -3.98 -4.04
CA ARG A 47 2.02 -5.29 -3.52
C ARG A 47 3.13 -6.33 -3.50
N ARG A 48 4.11 -6.24 -4.40
CA ARG A 48 5.31 -7.09 -4.35
C ARG A 48 6.14 -6.82 -3.09
N ASN A 49 6.07 -5.60 -2.55
CA ASN A 49 6.85 -5.14 -1.40
C ASN A 49 8.36 -5.37 -1.61
N PRO A 50 8.96 -4.70 -2.62
CA PRO A 50 10.34 -4.94 -3.05
C PRO A 50 11.37 -4.61 -1.99
N ASP A 51 11.11 -3.62 -1.14
CA ASP A 51 11.99 -3.25 -0.03
C ASP A 51 11.65 -4.08 1.23
N PRO A 52 12.56 -4.96 1.71
CA PRO A 52 12.34 -5.77 2.90
C PRO A 52 12.40 -4.96 4.21
N ASP A 53 12.94 -3.74 4.20
CA ASP A 53 13.01 -2.86 5.38
C ASP A 53 11.69 -2.10 5.58
N LYS A 54 10.80 -2.06 4.58
CA LYS A 54 9.49 -1.42 4.70
C LYS A 54 8.44 -2.33 5.34
N PRO A 55 7.49 -1.75 6.11
CA PRO A 55 6.41 -2.50 6.73
C PRO A 55 5.60 -3.32 5.73
N ARG A 56 5.45 -4.62 6.02
CA ARG A 56 4.48 -5.46 5.31
C ARG A 56 3.09 -5.26 5.91
N TYR A 57 2.40 -4.23 5.44
CA TYR A 57 1.03 -3.94 5.87
C TYR A 57 0.05 -5.04 5.50
N LEU A 58 -0.92 -5.25 6.39
CA LEU A 58 -2.01 -6.20 6.26
C LEU A 58 -3.29 -5.62 6.86
N ILE A 59 -4.43 -6.12 6.39
CA ILE A 59 -5.75 -5.73 6.87
C ILE A 59 -6.24 -6.79 7.85
N LEU A 60 -6.66 -6.34 9.02
CA LEU A 60 -7.21 -7.15 10.09
C LEU A 60 -8.71 -6.90 10.20
N LYS A 61 -9.49 -7.98 10.26
CA LYS A 61 -10.91 -7.90 10.60
C LYS A 61 -11.05 -7.79 12.12
N THR A 62 -11.79 -6.81 12.58
CA THR A 62 -12.10 -6.53 13.98
C THR A 62 -13.62 -6.58 14.19
N PRO A 63 -14.12 -6.67 15.43
CA PRO A 63 -15.55 -6.58 15.69
C PRO A 63 -16.17 -5.27 15.19
N GLU A 64 -15.40 -4.18 15.19
CA GLU A 64 -15.85 -2.83 14.82
C GLU A 64 -15.62 -2.48 13.34
N GLY A 65 -15.14 -3.43 12.52
CA GLY A 65 -14.81 -3.22 11.10
C GLY A 65 -13.42 -3.72 10.76
N PHE A 66 -12.58 -2.87 10.19
CA PHE A 66 -11.25 -3.22 9.72
C PHE A 66 -10.18 -2.33 10.34
N ALA A 67 -9.00 -2.90 10.58
CA ALA A 67 -7.83 -2.19 11.07
C ALA A 67 -6.62 -2.54 10.21
N ILE A 68 -5.60 -1.68 10.24
CA ILE A 68 -4.32 -1.97 9.60
C ILE A 68 -3.36 -2.54 10.63
N GLY A 69 -2.62 -3.57 10.23
CA GLY A 69 -1.49 -4.08 10.98
C GLY A 69 -0.23 -4.16 10.13
N VAL A 70 0.88 -4.50 10.79
CA VAL A 70 2.16 -4.87 10.19
C VAL A 70 2.43 -6.34 10.51
N ARG A 71 2.90 -7.07 9.51
CA ARG A 71 3.29 -8.48 9.69
C ARG A 71 4.43 -8.57 10.70
N SER A 72 4.32 -9.52 11.64
CA SER A 72 5.41 -9.82 12.57
C SER A 72 6.71 -10.13 11.82
N PRO A 73 7.85 -9.58 12.26
CA PRO A 73 9.17 -9.97 11.75
C PRO A 73 9.54 -11.40 12.19
N VAL A 74 8.97 -11.89 13.29
CA VAL A 74 9.15 -13.25 13.78
C VAL A 74 8.13 -14.18 13.13
N ARG A 75 8.61 -15.29 12.56
CA ARG A 75 7.74 -16.33 11.97
C ARG A 75 6.77 -16.85 13.03
N GLY A 76 5.48 -16.82 12.71
CA GLY A 76 4.41 -17.25 13.63
C GLY A 76 4.04 -16.23 14.70
N GLY A 77 4.77 -15.11 14.80
CA GLY A 77 4.38 -14.01 15.70
C GLY A 77 3.10 -13.30 15.23
N PRO A 78 2.32 -12.73 16.16
CA PRO A 78 1.09 -12.02 15.83
C PRO A 78 1.39 -10.71 15.09
N PRO A 79 0.52 -10.28 14.16
CA PRO A 79 0.65 -8.96 13.56
C PRO A 79 0.53 -7.85 14.62
N GLN A 80 1.23 -6.75 14.41
CA GLN A 80 1.13 -5.57 15.26
C GLN A 80 0.14 -4.59 14.63
N LEU A 81 -0.83 -4.09 15.40
CA LEU A 81 -1.73 -3.05 14.90
C LEU A 81 -0.95 -1.76 14.64
N VAL A 82 -1.21 -1.13 13.50
CA VAL A 82 -0.81 0.26 13.24
C VAL A 82 -1.86 1.14 13.91
N ASP A 83 -1.42 2.02 14.79
CA ASP A 83 -2.26 2.75 15.76
C ASP A 83 -3.62 3.24 15.24
N GLY A 84 -4.63 3.12 16.12
CA GLY A 84 -5.87 3.91 16.21
C GLY A 84 -6.88 3.88 15.06
N VAL A 85 -6.44 3.73 13.82
CA VAL A 85 -7.30 3.87 12.65
C VAL A 85 -8.21 2.65 12.55
N ARG A 86 -9.50 2.93 12.40
CA ARG A 86 -10.54 1.94 12.14
C ARG A 86 -11.27 2.36 10.88
N HIS A 87 -11.49 1.38 10.02
CA HIS A 87 -12.17 1.53 8.75
C HIS A 87 -13.49 0.77 8.83
N ALA A 88 -14.57 1.38 8.35
CA ALA A 88 -15.88 0.74 8.34
C ALA A 88 -15.93 -0.35 7.27
N THR A 89 -15.23 -0.12 6.15
CA THR A 89 -15.20 -1.04 5.01
C THR A 89 -13.80 -1.58 4.74
N ARG A 90 -13.75 -2.71 4.04
CA ARG A 90 -12.49 -3.28 3.56
C ARG A 90 -11.84 -2.37 2.52
N ASP A 91 -12.64 -1.73 1.68
CA ASP A 91 -12.20 -0.85 0.60
C ASP A 91 -11.44 0.36 1.15
N GLU A 92 -11.96 1.00 2.20
CA GLU A 92 -11.27 2.06 2.94
C GLU A 92 -9.91 1.59 3.48
N ALA A 93 -9.86 0.39 4.07
CA ALA A 93 -8.63 -0.19 4.58
C ALA A 93 -7.63 -0.53 3.47
N GLU A 94 -8.08 -1.02 2.32
CA GLU A 94 -7.23 -1.31 1.16
C GLU A 94 -6.62 -0.02 0.58
N TYR A 95 -7.40 1.06 0.51
CA TYR A 95 -6.91 2.36 0.09
C TYR A 95 -5.89 2.95 1.09
N ASP A 96 -6.15 2.87 2.40
CA ASP A 96 -5.20 3.34 3.42
C ASP A 96 -3.88 2.53 3.39
N VAL A 97 -3.95 1.21 3.15
CA VAL A 97 -2.74 0.39 2.93
C VAL A 97 -1.95 0.87 1.70
N LEU A 98 -2.62 1.19 0.59
CA LEU A 98 -1.97 1.73 -0.60
C LEU A 98 -1.24 3.05 -0.29
N VAL A 99 -1.94 3.98 0.35
CA VAL A 99 -1.41 5.31 0.71
C VAL A 99 -0.16 5.18 1.58
N ARG A 100 -0.20 4.34 2.62
CA ARG A 100 0.95 4.11 3.51
C ARG A 100 2.15 3.54 2.77
N ARG A 101 1.93 2.56 1.89
CA ARG A 101 3.01 1.97 1.07
C ARG A 101 3.66 3.01 0.16
N LEU A 102 2.88 3.92 -0.43
CA LEU A 102 3.45 4.99 -1.25
C LEU A 102 4.24 6.00 -0.42
N HIS A 103 3.73 6.37 0.76
CA HIS A 103 4.45 7.24 1.70
C HIS A 103 5.75 6.63 2.21
N ASP A 104 5.81 5.31 2.41
CA ASP A 104 7.05 4.60 2.77
C ASP A 104 8.17 4.79 1.74
N TYR A 105 7.83 5.02 0.47
CA TYR A 105 8.75 5.33 -0.63
C TYR A 105 8.92 6.85 -0.87
N GLY A 106 8.41 7.68 0.03
CA GLY A 106 8.46 9.14 -0.09
C GLY A 106 7.73 9.65 -1.33
N VAL A 107 6.67 8.95 -1.75
CA VAL A 107 5.85 9.37 -2.89
C VAL A 107 4.64 10.16 -2.41
N THR A 108 4.40 11.29 -3.08
CA THR A 108 3.26 12.20 -2.89
C THR A 108 2.72 12.57 -4.27
N TRP A 109 1.44 12.92 -4.37
CA TRP A 109 0.71 13.08 -5.63
C TRP A 109 -0.32 14.21 -5.58
#